data_AF-A0A939ZML3-F1
#
_entry.id   AF-A0A939ZML3-F1
#
_cell.length_a   1.000
_cell.length_b   1.000
_cell.length_c   1.000
_cell.angle_alpha   90.00
_cell.angle_beta   90.00
_cell.angle_gamma   90.00
#
_symmetry.space_group_name_H-M   'P 1'
#
loop_
_entity.id
_entity.type
_entity.pdbx_description
1 polymer ?
#
loop_
_entity_poly.entity_id
_entity_poly.type
_entity_poly.pdbx_seq_one_letter_code
_entity_poly.pdbx_strand_id
1 'polypeptide(L)'
;MAARKPSELDSAGIQPAGAGSIPVIRSTMNQNDPFRPKRPDDPWESSTYNNLRRLFSRSQLRDTLTHPGNSRLVFAGQSVFKGQVAQLLYTYFSGNGTQLQHILGNLFRNERLEGLFDQWQLRALVRAEDGFAIDTHKHIFVLAVFGHVSQLDDEDQRNWFIFKYILNKESGYLFAHQPRNRNLLSQADQMARQIDGRRLHLEMETADDGLHRASAVLSDGTVLCESTSKSWRYARTKAVKLALNLLAAPGRKALLADPAYQERVRQQLEAAHQQQLEELEARLAAKEAVRQKKEAERARAAKLRDAKRRQLQADAKQRRSEQAARAAAKAAKDARPMSISKRRHLADKQK
;
A
#
# COMPACT_ATOMS: atom_id res chain seq x y z
N MET A 1 30.68 14.14 -59.90
CA MET A 1 29.75 13.67 -60.94
C MET A 1 28.33 13.71 -60.36
N ALA A 2 27.42 14.38 -61.07
CA ALA A 2 25.95 14.43 -60.89
C ALA A 2 25.42 14.96 -59.53
N ALA A 3 24.44 15.85 -59.43
CA ALA A 3 23.73 16.70 -60.38
C ALA A 3 23.08 17.85 -59.59
N ARG A 4 23.07 19.05 -60.18
CA ARG A 4 22.20 20.18 -59.81
C ARG A 4 20.75 19.83 -60.19
N LYS A 5 19.73 20.39 -59.49
CA LYS A 5 18.72 21.38 -59.99
C LYS A 5 17.44 21.47 -59.09
N PRO A 6 16.57 22.51 -59.26
CA PRO A 6 16.27 23.49 -58.20
C PRO A 6 14.75 23.83 -58.05
N SER A 7 14.44 25.00 -57.47
CA SER A 7 13.23 25.85 -57.65
C SER A 7 11.89 25.31 -57.10
N GLU A 8 10.99 26.07 -56.46
CA GLU A 8 10.42 27.37 -56.85
C GLU A 8 9.88 28.20 -55.66
N LEU A 9 9.67 29.48 -55.96
CA LEU A 9 9.10 30.56 -55.17
C LEU A 9 7.61 30.78 -55.52
N ASP A 10 6.98 31.63 -54.70
CA ASP A 10 5.79 32.45 -54.98
C ASP A 10 4.40 31.82 -54.91
N SER A 11 3.59 32.33 -53.98
CA SER A 11 2.54 33.29 -54.37
C SER A 11 1.85 33.91 -53.15
N ALA A 12 1.96 35.24 -53.10
CA ALA A 12 1.12 36.10 -52.30
C ALA A 12 -0.35 35.96 -52.71
N GLY A 13 -1.23 35.79 -51.73
CA GLY A 13 -2.68 35.88 -51.88
C GLY A 13 -3.23 36.88 -50.87
N ILE A 14 -3.16 38.16 -51.21
CA ILE A 14 -3.95 39.23 -50.58
C ILE A 14 -5.27 39.30 -51.34
N GLN A 15 -6.40 39.15 -50.66
CA GLN A 15 -7.73 39.62 -51.10
C GLN A 15 -8.64 39.90 -49.88
N PRO A 16 -9.69 40.75 -50.04
CA PRO A 16 -9.81 42.00 -49.30
C PRO A 16 -10.82 42.01 -48.15
N ALA A 17 -10.71 43.05 -47.33
CA ALA A 17 -11.71 43.48 -46.36
C ALA A 17 -13.04 43.85 -47.04
N GLY A 18 -14.12 43.23 -46.59
CA GLY A 18 -15.51 43.62 -46.86
C GLY A 18 -16.16 44.11 -45.57
N ALA A 19 -16.58 45.37 -45.58
CA ALA A 19 -17.09 46.13 -44.46
C ALA A 19 -18.48 45.68 -43.99
N GLY A 20 -18.74 45.78 -42.68
CA GLY A 20 -20.10 45.91 -42.16
C GLY A 20 -20.36 45.29 -40.79
N SER A 21 -20.01 46.00 -39.69
CA SER A 21 -20.95 46.38 -38.61
C SER A 21 -20.25 46.72 -37.28
N ILE A 22 -20.25 48.03 -37.00
CA ILE A 22 -20.58 48.79 -35.76
C ILE A 22 -19.99 48.34 -34.39
N PRO A 23 -19.47 49.29 -33.57
CA PRO A 23 -18.48 49.05 -32.52
C PRO A 23 -19.10 48.84 -31.14
N VAL A 24 -18.46 48.03 -30.29
CA VAL A 24 -18.82 47.95 -28.87
C VAL A 24 -17.56 47.86 -27.99
N ILE A 25 -17.28 49.00 -27.34
CA ILE A 25 -16.69 49.18 -26.00
C ILE A 25 -15.33 48.52 -25.72
N ARG A 26 -14.27 49.35 -25.77
CA ARG A 26 -13.10 49.18 -24.88
C ARG A 26 -13.53 49.51 -23.45
N SER A 27 -13.35 48.58 -22.51
CA SER A 27 -12.70 48.82 -21.21
C SER A 27 -12.89 47.62 -20.27
N THR A 28 -11.81 46.91 -20.00
CA THR A 28 -11.23 46.63 -18.67
C THR A 28 -10.54 45.27 -18.67
N MET A 29 -9.31 45.32 -18.19
CA MET A 29 -8.42 44.23 -17.86
C MET A 29 -9.13 42.92 -17.47
N ASN A 30 -8.77 41.82 -18.13
CA ASN A 30 -8.72 40.54 -17.45
C ASN A 30 -7.29 40.01 -17.50
N GLN A 31 -6.58 40.22 -16.39
CA GLN A 31 -5.19 39.85 -16.13
C GLN A 31 -5.04 38.34 -15.88
N ASN A 32 -5.61 37.50 -16.73
CA ASN A 32 -5.46 36.04 -16.64
C ASN A 32 -4.90 35.51 -17.95
N ASP A 33 -3.67 35.93 -18.25
CA ASP A 33 -2.79 35.25 -19.20
C ASP A 33 -1.93 34.26 -18.39
N PRO A 34 -1.93 32.94 -18.69
CA PRO A 34 -1.18 31.91 -17.94
C PRO A 34 0.36 32.08 -17.96
N PHE A 35 0.87 33.10 -18.67
CA PHE A 35 2.26 33.54 -18.70
C PHE A 35 2.52 34.77 -17.80
N ARG A 36 2.06 34.75 -16.55
CA ARG A 36 2.32 35.85 -15.60
C ARG A 36 3.84 36.03 -15.42
N PRO A 37 4.40 37.25 -15.59
CA PRO A 37 5.83 37.48 -15.45
C PRO A 37 6.26 37.34 -13.99
N LYS A 38 7.42 36.68 -13.82
CA LYS A 38 8.09 36.35 -12.57
C LYS A 38 8.25 37.58 -11.68
N ARG A 39 7.77 37.50 -10.44
CA ARG A 39 8.24 38.38 -9.36
C ARG A 39 9.43 37.70 -8.67
N PRO A 40 10.56 38.39 -8.46
CA PRO A 40 11.75 37.82 -7.79
C PRO A 40 11.48 37.33 -6.36
N ASP A 41 10.37 37.78 -5.76
CA ASP A 41 10.03 37.55 -4.36
C ASP A 41 8.90 36.52 -4.19
N ASP A 42 8.51 35.80 -5.24
CA ASP A 42 7.47 34.76 -5.14
C ASP A 42 8.04 33.53 -4.39
N PRO A 43 7.44 33.08 -3.27
CA PRO A 43 7.89 31.92 -2.47
C PRO A 43 8.03 30.61 -3.28
N TRP A 44 7.43 30.58 -4.46
CA TRP A 44 7.44 29.52 -5.46
C TRP A 44 8.79 29.33 -6.17
N GLU A 45 9.76 30.25 -6.02
CA GLU A 45 11.13 30.07 -6.53
C GLU A 45 12.12 29.54 -5.48
N SER A 46 11.65 29.13 -4.29
CA SER A 46 12.51 28.46 -3.31
C SER A 46 13.15 27.19 -3.91
N SER A 47 14.43 26.94 -3.62
CA SER A 47 15.16 25.76 -4.12
C SER A 47 14.42 24.45 -3.82
N THR A 48 13.73 24.42 -2.68
CA THR A 48 12.85 23.33 -2.24
C THR A 48 11.71 23.06 -3.21
N TYR A 49 11.01 24.10 -3.69
CA TYR A 49 9.90 23.94 -4.63
C TYR A 49 10.38 23.46 -6.01
N ASN A 50 11.52 23.96 -6.47
CA ASN A 50 12.18 23.50 -7.69
C ASN A 50 12.65 22.05 -7.59
N ASN A 51 13.12 21.61 -6.41
CA ASN A 51 13.51 20.23 -6.16
C ASN A 51 12.30 19.28 -6.15
N LEU A 52 11.18 19.69 -5.55
CA LEU A 52 9.94 18.91 -5.58
C LEU A 52 9.39 18.77 -7.00
N ARG A 53 9.43 19.84 -7.81
CA ARG A 53 9.05 19.75 -9.24
C ARG A 53 9.91 18.77 -10.01
N ARG A 54 11.23 18.79 -9.80
CA ARG A 54 12.17 17.85 -10.42
C ARG A 54 11.89 16.41 -9.99
N LEU A 55 11.52 16.19 -8.73
CA LEU A 55 11.24 14.87 -8.16
C LEU A 55 10.11 14.13 -8.88
N PHE A 56 9.04 14.87 -9.17
CA PHE A 56 7.80 14.32 -9.70
C PHE A 56 7.64 14.48 -11.22
N SER A 57 8.62 15.09 -11.89
CA SER A 57 8.65 15.23 -13.35
C SER A 57 9.45 14.12 -14.02
N ARG A 58 8.84 13.41 -14.97
CA ARG A 58 9.54 12.38 -15.75
C ARG A 58 10.65 12.97 -16.62
N SER A 59 11.72 12.20 -16.84
CA SER A 59 12.89 12.59 -17.64
C SER A 59 12.61 12.95 -19.11
N GLN A 60 11.55 12.39 -19.71
CA GLN A 60 11.19 12.62 -21.11
C GLN A 60 10.45 13.94 -21.35
N LEU A 61 10.02 14.65 -20.30
CA LEU A 61 9.48 16.02 -20.40
C LEU A 61 10.58 17.09 -20.52
N ARG A 62 11.80 16.74 -20.93
CA ARG A 62 12.95 17.66 -20.93
C ARG A 62 12.75 18.83 -21.91
N ASP A 63 12.02 18.61 -23.00
CA ASP A 63 11.80 19.62 -24.04
C ASP A 63 10.69 20.61 -23.67
N THR A 64 9.87 20.28 -22.67
CA THR A 64 8.75 21.12 -22.19
C THR A 64 8.98 21.72 -20.80
N LEU A 65 9.94 21.21 -20.04
CA LEU A 65 10.28 21.68 -18.70
C LEU A 65 11.51 22.58 -18.69
N THR A 66 11.49 23.61 -17.85
CA THR A 66 12.66 24.48 -17.60
C THR A 66 13.73 23.81 -16.70
N HIS A 67 13.54 22.55 -16.32
CA HIS A 67 14.41 21.81 -15.41
C HIS A 67 14.58 20.34 -15.81
N PRO A 68 15.71 19.70 -15.50
CA PRO A 68 15.91 18.28 -15.77
C PRO A 68 14.88 17.44 -15.01
N GLY A 69 14.34 16.39 -15.65
CA GLY A 69 13.42 15.45 -14.99
C GLY A 69 14.13 14.54 -13.98
N ASN A 70 13.38 13.60 -13.40
CA ASN A 70 13.76 12.87 -12.21
C ASN A 70 14.78 11.72 -12.41
N SER A 71 15.26 11.43 -13.62
CA SER A 71 16.10 10.24 -13.89
C SER A 71 17.35 10.15 -13.02
N ARG A 72 18.02 11.28 -12.73
CA ARG A 72 19.18 11.31 -11.82
C ARG A 72 18.82 10.98 -10.38
N LEU A 73 17.65 11.44 -9.93
CA LEU A 73 17.15 11.14 -8.59
C LEU A 73 16.70 9.68 -8.51
N VAL A 74 16.06 9.14 -9.55
CA VAL A 74 15.73 7.71 -9.64
C VAL A 74 17.00 6.85 -9.52
N PHE A 75 18.05 7.20 -10.26
CA PHE A 75 19.35 6.54 -10.16
C PHE A 75 19.94 6.63 -8.75
N ALA A 76 19.95 7.83 -8.15
CA ALA A 76 20.42 8.02 -6.78
C ALA A 76 19.61 7.18 -5.77
N GLY A 77 18.28 7.09 -5.93
CA GLY A 77 17.44 6.25 -5.07
C GLY A 77 17.72 4.76 -5.22
N GLN A 78 17.94 4.30 -6.46
CA GLN A 78 18.21 2.89 -6.74
C GLN A 78 19.59 2.43 -6.28
N SER A 79 20.60 3.31 -6.34
CA SER A 79 21.99 2.98 -6.06
C SER A 79 22.47 3.52 -4.72
N VAL A 80 22.38 4.84 -4.50
CA VAL A 80 22.94 5.52 -3.33
C VAL A 80 22.08 5.27 -2.10
N PHE A 81 20.79 5.60 -2.15
CA PHE A 81 19.88 5.41 -1.01
C PHE A 81 19.80 3.93 -0.62
N LYS A 82 19.64 3.04 -1.61
CA LYS A 82 19.67 1.60 -1.37
C LYS A 82 20.99 1.13 -0.75
N GLY A 83 22.13 1.69 -1.17
CA GLY A 83 23.43 1.45 -0.55
C GLY A 83 23.50 1.90 0.90
N GLN A 84 22.92 3.05 1.24
CA GLN A 84 22.83 3.54 2.63
C GLN A 84 21.97 2.62 3.49
N VAL A 85 20.85 2.11 2.97
CA VAL A 85 20.06 1.07 3.67
C VAL A 85 20.87 -0.21 3.84
N ALA A 86 21.63 -0.62 2.83
CA ALA A 86 22.50 -1.79 2.90
C ALA A 86 23.60 -1.63 3.98
N GLN A 87 24.15 -0.43 4.13
CA GLN A 87 25.12 -0.11 5.18
C GLN A 87 24.50 -0.25 6.57
N LEU A 88 23.28 0.24 6.77
CA LEU A 88 22.55 0.07 8.03
C LEU A 88 22.25 -1.41 8.31
N LEU A 89 21.85 -2.18 7.29
CA LEU A 89 21.66 -3.62 7.41
C LEU A 89 22.96 -4.33 7.82
N TYR A 90 24.07 -4.01 7.16
CA TYR A 90 25.39 -4.58 7.47
C TYR A 90 25.83 -4.25 8.91
N THR A 91 25.56 -3.04 9.38
CA THR A 91 25.99 -2.55 10.70
C THR A 91 25.17 -3.17 11.83
N TYR A 92 23.85 -3.29 11.65
CA TYR A 92 22.94 -3.61 12.75
C TYR A 92 22.30 -5.01 12.67
N PHE A 93 22.43 -5.73 11.55
CA PHE A 93 21.74 -7.01 11.36
C PHE A 93 22.73 -8.16 11.17
N SER A 94 22.52 -9.22 11.94
CA SER A 94 23.26 -10.47 11.77
C SER A 94 22.75 -11.24 10.54
N GLY A 95 23.64 -11.56 9.61
CA GLY A 95 23.33 -12.40 8.46
C GLY A 95 24.54 -12.58 7.57
N ASN A 96 24.56 -13.65 6.77
CA ASN A 96 25.55 -13.78 5.71
C ASN A 96 25.19 -12.86 4.52
N GLY A 97 26.15 -12.62 3.63
CA GLY A 97 25.97 -11.69 2.50
C GLY A 97 24.72 -12.01 1.65
N THR A 98 24.45 -13.28 1.39
CA THR A 98 23.26 -13.72 0.64
C THR A 98 21.96 -13.39 1.37
N GLN A 99 21.91 -13.57 2.69
CA GLN A 99 20.75 -13.21 3.51
C GLN A 99 20.52 -11.71 3.49
N LEU A 100 21.56 -10.91 3.71
CA LEU A 100 21.45 -9.44 3.68
C LEU A 100 21.03 -8.94 2.29
N GLN A 101 21.53 -9.54 1.21
CA GLN A 101 21.12 -9.23 -0.15
C GLN A 101 19.64 -9.56 -0.41
N HIS A 102 19.14 -10.71 0.06
CA HIS A 102 17.72 -11.05 -0.04
C HIS A 102 16.84 -10.09 0.77
N ILE A 103 17.28 -9.72 1.98
CA ILE A 103 16.58 -8.74 2.82
C ILE A 103 16.49 -7.40 2.09
N LEU A 104 17.63 -6.90 1.61
CA LEU A 104 17.69 -5.65 0.86
C LEU A 104 16.85 -5.71 -0.42
N GLY A 105 16.85 -6.84 -1.13
CA GLY A 105 15.98 -7.06 -2.28
C GLY A 105 14.51 -6.94 -1.91
N ASN A 106 14.09 -7.58 -0.82
CA ASN A 106 12.71 -7.58 -0.34
C ASN A 106 12.22 -6.19 0.09
N LEU A 107 13.09 -5.39 0.72
CA LEU A 107 12.80 -4.01 1.12
C LEU A 107 12.50 -3.09 -0.08
N PHE A 108 13.05 -3.40 -1.25
CA PHE A 108 12.94 -2.59 -2.47
C PHE A 108 12.19 -3.31 -3.60
N ARG A 109 11.31 -4.27 -3.28
CA ARG A 109 10.42 -4.89 -4.25
C ARG A 109 9.41 -3.89 -4.79
N ASN A 110 9.06 -4.01 -6.07
CA ASN A 110 8.18 -3.06 -6.76
C ASN A 110 6.82 -2.92 -6.05
N GLU A 111 6.23 -4.03 -5.59
CA GLU A 111 4.92 -4.01 -4.92
C GLU A 111 4.95 -3.13 -3.66
N ARG A 112 6.06 -3.16 -2.92
CA ARG A 112 6.24 -2.32 -1.73
C ARG A 112 6.42 -0.85 -2.11
N LEU A 113 7.20 -0.57 -3.14
CA LEU A 113 7.40 0.80 -3.62
C LEU A 113 6.10 1.39 -4.17
N GLU A 114 5.28 0.60 -4.85
CA GLU A 114 3.93 0.97 -5.27
C GLU A 114 3.03 1.29 -4.08
N GLY A 115 3.09 0.48 -3.01
CA GLY A 115 2.39 0.76 -1.75
C GLY A 115 2.79 2.11 -1.12
N LEU A 116 4.08 2.44 -1.11
CA LEU A 116 4.57 3.74 -0.62
C LEU A 116 4.07 4.90 -1.49
N PHE A 117 4.02 4.73 -2.81
CA PHE A 117 3.48 5.74 -3.73
C PHE A 117 2.02 6.08 -3.39
N ASP A 118 1.20 5.06 -3.17
CA ASP A 118 -0.20 5.20 -2.83
C ASP A 118 -0.37 5.77 -1.41
N GLN A 119 0.42 5.30 -0.44
CA GLN A 119 0.41 5.79 0.94
C GLN A 119 0.74 7.29 1.03
N TRP A 120 1.71 7.77 0.24
CA TRP A 120 2.09 9.18 0.20
C TRP A 120 1.26 10.01 -0.77
N GLN A 121 0.26 9.40 -1.42
CA GLN A 121 -0.66 10.06 -2.36
C GLN A 121 0.08 10.81 -3.47
N LEU A 122 1.20 10.25 -3.95
CA LEU A 122 2.09 10.93 -4.90
C LEU A 122 1.44 11.18 -6.27
N ARG A 123 0.35 10.47 -6.60
CA ARG A 123 -0.34 10.57 -7.90
C ARG A 123 -0.68 12.01 -8.27
N ALA A 124 -1.11 12.82 -7.31
CA ALA A 124 -1.49 14.22 -7.55
C ALA A 124 -0.29 15.13 -7.88
N LEU A 125 0.93 14.70 -7.57
CA LEU A 125 2.16 15.48 -7.74
C LEU A 125 2.89 15.12 -9.04
N VAL A 126 2.60 13.94 -9.61
CA VAL A 126 3.28 13.42 -10.80
C VAL A 126 2.97 14.27 -12.03
N ARG A 127 4.04 14.60 -12.77
CA ARG A 127 4.01 15.24 -14.07
C ARG A 127 4.65 14.29 -15.08
N ALA A 128 3.84 13.77 -15.99
CA ALA A 128 4.27 12.88 -17.05
C ALA A 128 3.67 13.32 -18.39
N GLU A 129 4.28 12.85 -19.48
CA GLU A 129 3.77 13.04 -20.84
C GLU A 129 2.42 12.35 -21.05
N ASP A 130 1.66 12.85 -22.02
CA ASP A 130 0.39 12.27 -22.42
C ASP A 130 0.58 10.82 -22.88
N GLY A 131 -0.22 9.91 -22.32
CA GLY A 131 -0.13 8.46 -22.60
C GLY A 131 0.83 7.69 -21.69
N PHE A 132 1.56 8.33 -20.77
CA PHE A 132 2.35 7.59 -19.79
C PHE A 132 1.48 6.88 -18.75
N ALA A 133 1.63 5.57 -18.66
CA ALA A 133 0.95 4.75 -17.67
C ALA A 133 1.58 4.91 -16.27
N ILE A 134 1.16 5.95 -15.54
CA ILE A 134 1.65 6.21 -14.17
C ILE A 134 1.42 5.00 -13.25
N ASP A 135 0.27 4.34 -13.39
CA ASP A 135 -0.12 3.23 -12.52
C ASP A 135 0.81 2.01 -12.61
N THR A 136 1.46 1.79 -13.76
CA THR A 136 2.41 0.68 -13.95
C THR A 136 3.84 1.05 -13.55
N HIS A 137 4.10 2.33 -13.28
CA HIS A 137 5.44 2.88 -13.06
C HIS A 137 5.57 3.71 -11.79
N LYS A 138 4.70 3.48 -10.80
CA LYS A 138 4.69 4.21 -9.52
C LYS A 138 6.03 4.14 -8.78
N HIS A 139 6.69 2.97 -8.83
CA HIS A 139 7.98 2.75 -8.16
C HIS A 139 9.07 3.75 -8.57
N ILE A 140 9.04 4.25 -9.81
CA ILE A 140 10.01 5.24 -10.32
C ILE A 140 9.94 6.54 -9.48
N PHE A 141 8.75 7.01 -9.15
CA PHE A 141 8.59 8.24 -8.39
C PHE A 141 9.01 8.09 -6.93
N VAL A 142 8.81 6.90 -6.35
CA VAL A 142 9.30 6.60 -5.00
C VAL A 142 10.83 6.51 -4.99
N LEU A 143 11.44 5.91 -6.00
CA LEU A 143 12.91 5.93 -6.17
C LEU A 143 13.43 7.36 -6.32
N ALA A 144 12.71 8.26 -6.99
CA ALA A 144 13.09 9.67 -7.05
C ALA A 144 13.05 10.35 -5.67
N VAL A 145 12.02 10.07 -4.85
CA VAL A 145 11.95 10.51 -3.43
C VAL A 145 13.19 10.03 -2.66
N PHE A 146 13.52 8.74 -2.77
CA PHE A 146 14.71 8.17 -2.13
C PHE A 146 16.00 8.82 -2.60
N GLY A 147 16.12 9.12 -3.90
CA GLY A 147 17.26 9.85 -4.43
C GLY A 147 17.42 11.22 -3.79
N HIS A 148 16.33 11.95 -3.59
CA HIS A 148 16.37 13.24 -2.91
C HIS A 148 16.73 13.10 -1.43
N VAL A 149 16.17 12.13 -0.73
CA VAL A 149 16.52 11.84 0.68
C VAL A 149 18.00 11.48 0.83
N SER A 150 18.59 10.77 -0.13
CA SER A 150 20.02 10.42 -0.10
C SER A 150 20.96 11.62 -0.21
N GLN A 151 20.46 12.77 -0.69
CA GLN A 151 21.19 14.03 -0.83
C GLN A 151 21.05 14.93 0.40
N LEU A 152 20.30 14.52 1.43
CA LEU A 152 20.24 15.27 2.67
C LEU A 152 21.58 15.17 3.40
N ASP A 153 22.14 16.32 3.76
CA ASP A 153 23.39 16.42 4.51
C ASP A 153 23.23 15.90 5.94
N ASP A 154 22.04 16.09 6.53
CA ASP A 154 21.70 15.62 7.87
C ASP A 154 21.48 14.10 7.87
N GLU A 155 22.44 13.38 8.46
CA GLU A 155 22.41 11.94 8.61
C GLU A 155 21.27 11.45 9.51
N ASP A 156 20.91 12.20 10.56
CA ASP A 156 19.86 11.81 11.49
C ASP A 156 18.49 11.86 10.81
N GLN A 157 18.24 12.90 10.01
CA GLN A 157 17.01 12.99 9.22
C GLN A 157 16.89 11.87 8.19
N ARG A 158 18.00 11.56 7.51
CA ARG A 158 18.06 10.47 6.54
C ARG A 158 17.84 9.11 7.20
N ASN A 159 18.50 8.84 8.32
CA ASN A 159 18.36 7.60 9.07
C ASN A 159 16.95 7.47 9.64
N TRP A 160 16.38 8.53 10.20
CA TRP A 160 14.99 8.57 10.64
C TRP A 160 14.03 8.20 9.51
N PHE A 161 14.24 8.75 8.31
CA PHE A 161 13.42 8.42 7.15
C PHE A 161 13.53 6.93 6.80
N ILE A 162 14.74 6.38 6.79
CA ILE A 162 14.97 4.96 6.53
C ILE A 162 14.25 4.09 7.56
N PHE A 163 14.41 4.37 8.86
CA PHE A 163 13.74 3.59 9.92
C PHE A 163 12.22 3.71 9.86
N LYS A 164 11.70 4.90 9.54
CA LYS A 164 10.27 5.15 9.51
C LYS A 164 9.56 4.46 8.34
N TYR A 165 10.16 4.48 7.15
CA TYR A 165 9.48 4.05 5.93
C TYR A 165 10.03 2.74 5.33
N ILE A 166 11.29 2.39 5.62
CA ILE A 166 11.95 1.20 5.07
C ILE A 166 12.14 0.13 6.14
N LEU A 167 12.76 0.44 7.28
CA LEU A 167 13.00 -0.51 8.37
C LEU A 167 11.93 -0.40 9.46
N ASN A 168 10.66 -0.41 9.03
CA ASN A 168 9.48 -0.18 9.88
C ASN A 168 8.88 -1.49 10.46
N LYS A 169 7.78 -1.38 11.22
CA LYS A 169 7.06 -2.53 11.82
C LYS A 169 6.57 -3.57 10.79
N GLU A 170 6.23 -3.16 9.57
CA GLU A 170 5.86 -4.09 8.48
C GLU A 170 7.05 -4.93 8.03
N SER A 171 8.26 -4.41 8.22
CA SER A 171 9.52 -5.13 8.08
C SER A 171 9.84 -5.97 9.33
N GLY A 172 8.87 -6.12 10.25
CA GLY A 172 8.92 -6.94 11.46
C GLY A 172 9.43 -8.35 11.23
N TYR A 173 9.15 -8.95 10.07
CA TYR A 173 9.66 -10.27 9.67
C TYR A 173 11.18 -10.31 9.47
N LEU A 174 11.85 -9.17 9.26
CA LEU A 174 13.31 -9.05 9.23
C LEU A 174 13.90 -9.12 10.65
N PHE A 175 13.12 -8.69 11.64
CA PHE A 175 13.48 -8.68 13.06
C PHE A 175 13.00 -9.93 13.80
N ALA A 176 12.01 -10.64 13.24
CA ALA A 176 11.64 -11.97 13.68
C ALA A 176 12.82 -12.90 13.34
N HIS A 177 13.66 -13.20 14.34
CA HIS A 177 14.64 -14.28 14.26
C HIS A 177 13.96 -15.49 13.61
N GLN A 178 14.28 -15.77 12.34
CA GLN A 178 13.77 -16.99 11.73
C GLN A 178 14.31 -18.15 12.57
N PRO A 179 13.46 -18.98 13.21
CA PRO A 179 13.90 -20.04 14.11
C PRO A 179 14.69 -21.16 13.39
N ARG A 180 14.90 -21.04 12.08
CA ARG A 180 15.85 -21.86 11.34
C ARG A 180 17.26 -21.32 11.52
N ASN A 181 17.84 -21.61 12.69
CA ASN A 181 19.29 -21.63 12.86
C ASN A 181 19.88 -22.68 11.90
N ARG A 182 20.23 -22.25 10.68
CA ARG A 182 20.73 -23.13 9.62
C ARG A 182 22.09 -23.75 9.96
N ASN A 183 22.82 -23.21 10.94
CA ASN A 183 24.12 -23.73 11.35
C ASN A 183 24.25 -23.86 12.87
N LEU A 184 23.46 -24.76 13.45
CA LEU A 184 23.51 -25.07 14.88
C LEU A 184 24.92 -25.46 15.35
N LEU A 185 25.70 -26.15 14.49
CA LEU A 185 27.04 -26.59 14.84
C LEU A 185 28.00 -25.41 14.99
N SER A 186 27.98 -24.45 14.06
CA SER A 186 28.80 -23.25 14.17
C SER A 186 28.45 -22.42 15.40
N GLN A 187 27.17 -22.39 15.79
CA GLN A 187 26.76 -21.70 17.02
C GLN A 187 27.28 -22.42 18.27
N ALA A 188 27.20 -23.75 18.28
CA ALA A 188 27.71 -24.56 19.37
C ALA A 188 29.24 -24.41 19.51
N ASP A 189 29.98 -24.41 18.39
CA ASP A 189 31.43 -24.16 18.37
C ASP A 189 31.78 -22.75 18.87
N GLN A 190 31.09 -21.71 18.38
CA GLN A 190 31.32 -20.35 18.87
C GLN A 190 31.05 -20.21 20.36
N MET A 191 29.97 -20.82 20.86
CA MET A 191 29.64 -20.79 22.28
C MET A 191 30.67 -21.56 23.12
N ALA A 192 31.12 -22.74 22.67
CA ALA A 192 32.19 -23.48 23.34
C ALA A 192 33.49 -22.67 23.42
N ARG A 193 33.83 -21.93 22.36
CA ARG A 193 35.00 -21.04 22.36
C ARG A 193 34.85 -19.86 23.31
N GLN A 194 33.65 -19.30 23.42
CA GLN A 194 33.41 -18.16 24.31
C GLN A 194 33.44 -18.55 25.79
N ILE A 195 32.92 -19.73 26.13
CA ILE A 195 32.83 -20.19 27.52
C ILE A 195 34.15 -20.78 27.97
N ASP A 196 34.73 -21.67 27.15
CA ASP A 196 35.87 -22.50 27.55
C ASP A 196 37.12 -22.30 26.68
N GLY A 197 37.09 -21.46 25.66
CA GLY A 197 38.19 -21.29 24.70
C GLY A 197 38.39 -22.47 23.74
N ARG A 198 37.59 -23.53 23.84
CA ARG A 198 37.76 -24.80 23.11
C ARG A 198 36.87 -24.86 21.87
N ARG A 199 37.32 -25.61 20.85
CA ARG A 199 36.51 -25.87 19.65
C ARG A 199 35.59 -27.07 19.86
N LEU A 200 34.39 -27.00 19.30
CA LEU A 200 33.45 -28.11 19.27
C LEU A 200 33.41 -28.73 17.87
N HIS A 201 33.54 -30.04 17.79
CA HIS A 201 33.30 -30.82 16.58
C HIS A 201 32.34 -31.98 16.86
N LEU A 202 31.90 -32.64 15.79
CA LEU A 202 31.01 -33.79 15.89
C LEU A 202 31.73 -35.01 15.33
N GLU A 203 31.70 -36.08 16.11
CA GLU A 203 32.08 -37.40 15.69
C GLU A 203 30.81 -38.22 15.43
N MET A 204 30.83 -39.03 14.38
CA MET A 204 29.69 -39.80 13.92
C MET A 204 30.10 -41.27 13.81
N GLU A 205 29.36 -42.13 14.48
CA GLU A 205 29.58 -43.58 14.47
C GLU A 205 28.28 -44.30 14.15
N THR A 206 28.39 -45.53 13.65
CA THR A 206 27.24 -46.43 13.51
C THR A 206 27.34 -47.45 14.64
N ALA A 207 26.34 -47.45 15.52
CA ALA A 207 26.28 -48.38 16.63
C ALA A 207 25.81 -49.77 16.13
N ASP A 208 26.12 -50.81 16.91
CA ASP A 208 25.85 -52.21 16.56
C ASP A 208 24.36 -52.53 16.37
N ASP A 209 23.47 -51.70 16.90
CA ASP A 209 22.02 -51.77 16.76
C ASP A 209 21.50 -51.17 15.43
N GLY A 210 22.40 -50.75 14.54
CA GLY A 210 22.06 -50.08 13.28
C GLY A 210 21.61 -48.62 13.45
N LEU A 211 21.76 -48.04 14.64
CA LEU A 211 21.50 -46.62 14.88
C LEU A 211 22.76 -45.79 14.63
N HIS A 212 22.57 -44.54 14.19
CA HIS A 212 23.66 -43.58 14.10
C HIS A 212 23.83 -42.88 15.44
N ARG A 213 25.05 -42.89 15.97
CA ARG A 213 25.47 -42.13 17.15
C ARG A 213 26.21 -40.88 16.71
N ALA A 214 25.86 -39.76 17.31
CA ALA A 214 26.54 -38.48 17.12
C ALA A 214 27.06 -38.01 18.48
N SER A 215 28.36 -37.80 18.58
CA SER A 215 29.05 -37.33 19.79
C SER A 215 29.59 -35.92 19.55
N ALA A 216 29.25 -34.99 20.44
CA ALA A 216 29.78 -33.63 20.41
C ALA A 216 31.03 -33.57 21.28
N VAL A 217 32.18 -33.36 20.65
CA VAL A 217 33.50 -33.51 21.26
C VAL A 217 34.25 -32.19 21.23
N LEU A 218 34.85 -31.83 22.36
CA LEU A 218 35.72 -30.66 22.46
C LEU A 218 37.11 -30.97 21.90
N SER A 219 37.87 -29.93 21.56
CA SER A 219 39.21 -30.08 20.99
C SER A 219 40.23 -30.83 21.87
N ASP A 220 39.92 -31.04 23.15
CA ASP A 220 40.73 -31.82 24.10
C ASP A 220 40.29 -33.29 24.22
N GLY A 221 39.34 -33.73 23.39
CA GLY A 221 38.79 -35.08 23.42
C GLY A 221 37.64 -35.27 24.42
N THR A 222 37.25 -34.24 25.17
CA THR A 222 36.13 -34.34 26.12
C THR A 222 34.82 -34.47 25.37
N VAL A 223 34.07 -35.55 25.62
CA VAL A 223 32.72 -35.74 25.08
C VAL A 223 31.72 -34.94 25.93
N LEU A 224 31.11 -33.91 25.35
CA LEU A 224 30.08 -33.11 26.01
C LEU A 224 28.75 -33.83 26.10
N CYS A 225 28.37 -34.47 24.99
CA CYS A 225 27.14 -35.23 24.92
C CYS A 225 27.07 -36.13 23.70
N GLU A 226 26.20 -37.12 23.79
CA GLU A 226 25.91 -38.04 22.70
C GLU A 226 24.41 -38.10 22.41
N SER A 227 24.05 -38.43 21.18
CA SER A 227 22.68 -38.78 20.85
C SER A 227 22.63 -39.84 19.76
N THR A 228 21.63 -40.73 19.84
CA THR A 228 21.39 -41.76 18.84
C THR A 228 20.10 -41.52 18.07
N SER A 229 20.10 -41.89 16.78
CA SER A 229 18.91 -41.85 15.94
C SER A 229 19.03 -42.79 14.75
N LYS A 230 17.88 -43.25 14.23
CA LYS A 230 17.80 -44.04 12.99
C LYS A 230 18.34 -43.31 11.76
N SER A 231 18.46 -41.99 11.81
CA SER A 231 18.95 -41.19 10.69
C SER A 231 20.15 -40.36 11.11
N TRP A 232 21.20 -40.44 10.29
CA TRP A 232 22.45 -39.70 10.46
C TRP A 232 22.21 -38.19 10.68
N ARG A 233 21.35 -37.58 9.87
CA ARG A 233 21.01 -36.15 9.96
C ARG A 233 20.32 -35.79 11.27
N TYR A 234 19.44 -36.68 11.75
CA TYR A 234 18.69 -36.44 12.99
C TYR A 234 19.56 -36.65 14.24
N ALA A 235 20.42 -37.67 14.26
CA ALA A 235 21.40 -37.86 15.33
C ALA A 235 22.30 -36.62 15.45
N ARG A 236 22.86 -36.15 14.32
CA ARG A 236 23.67 -34.93 14.27
C ARG A 236 22.93 -33.71 14.84
N THR A 237 21.70 -33.48 14.38
CA THR A 237 20.91 -32.31 14.81
C THR A 237 20.55 -32.38 16.30
N LYS A 238 20.23 -33.57 16.82
CA LYS A 238 19.92 -33.78 18.23
C LYS A 238 21.14 -33.53 19.11
N ALA A 239 22.28 -34.13 18.78
CA ALA A 239 23.53 -33.94 19.53
C ALA A 239 23.91 -32.46 19.63
N VAL A 240 23.85 -31.71 18.51
CA VAL A 240 24.18 -30.28 18.51
C VAL A 240 23.20 -29.45 19.35
N LYS A 241 21.90 -29.74 19.27
CA LYS A 241 20.90 -29.05 20.13
C LYS A 241 21.16 -29.32 21.61
N LEU A 242 21.54 -30.56 21.93
CA LEU A 242 21.84 -30.94 23.30
C LEU A 242 23.11 -30.27 23.79
N ALA A 243 24.17 -30.23 22.97
CA ALA A 243 25.39 -29.49 23.25
C ALA A 243 25.13 -27.99 23.49
N LEU A 244 24.34 -27.34 22.63
CA LEU A 244 23.96 -25.94 22.81
C LEU A 244 23.23 -25.70 24.14
N ASN A 245 22.31 -26.58 24.51
CA ASN A 245 21.59 -26.46 25.77
C ASN A 245 22.51 -26.63 26.98
N LEU A 246 23.46 -27.56 26.93
CA LEU A 246 24.44 -27.78 27.99
C LEU A 246 25.39 -26.59 28.13
N LEU A 247 25.93 -26.10 27.02
CA LEU A 247 26.80 -24.93 26.98
C LEU A 247 26.08 -23.67 27.47
N ALA A 248 24.81 -23.48 27.12
CA ALA A 248 24.03 -22.33 27.54
C ALA A 248 23.55 -22.40 29.00
N ALA A 249 23.56 -23.59 29.65
CA ALA A 249 22.96 -23.79 30.96
C ALA A 249 23.56 -22.91 32.08
N PRO A 250 24.89 -22.74 32.20
CA PRO A 250 25.49 -21.88 33.23
C PRO A 250 25.06 -20.41 33.06
N GLY A 251 25.16 -19.88 31.83
CA GLY A 251 24.74 -18.52 31.52
C GLY A 251 23.24 -18.32 31.74
N ARG A 252 22.40 -19.28 31.35
CA ARG A 252 20.95 -19.22 31.58
C ARG A 252 20.61 -19.18 33.08
N LYS A 253 21.30 -19.95 33.93
CA LYS A 253 21.07 -19.91 35.39
C LYS A 253 21.42 -18.54 35.96
N ALA A 254 22.56 -17.97 35.58
CA ALA A 254 22.97 -16.63 36.02
C ALA A 254 21.97 -15.54 35.57
N LEU A 255 21.51 -15.62 34.32
CA LEU A 255 20.60 -14.65 33.72
C LEU A 255 19.17 -14.75 34.29
N LEU A 256 18.72 -15.96 34.66
CA LEU A 256 17.46 -16.17 35.37
C LEU A 256 17.50 -15.70 36.83
N ALA A 257 18.69 -15.66 37.44
CA ALA A 257 18.88 -15.15 38.80
C ALA A 257 18.96 -13.60 38.84
N ASP A 258 19.15 -12.93 37.70
CA ASP A 258 19.23 -11.48 37.60
C ASP A 258 17.84 -10.82 37.79
N PRO A 259 17.63 -10.01 38.85
CA PRO A 259 16.37 -9.30 39.08
C PRO A 259 15.97 -8.37 37.94
N ALA A 260 16.94 -7.71 37.28
CA ALA A 260 16.67 -6.79 36.19
C ALA A 260 16.19 -7.51 34.92
N TYR A 261 16.61 -8.76 34.72
CA TYR A 261 16.05 -9.60 33.66
C TYR A 261 14.62 -10.02 33.99
N GLN A 262 14.35 -10.43 35.23
CA GLN A 262 13.00 -10.82 35.66
C GLN A 262 11.99 -9.67 35.53
N GLU A 263 12.36 -8.45 35.91
CA GLU A 263 11.51 -7.28 35.73
C GLU A 263 11.20 -6.98 34.26
N ARG A 264 12.20 -7.07 33.37
CA ARG A 264 11.98 -6.89 31.92
C ARG A 264 11.01 -7.93 31.35
N VAL A 265 11.17 -9.20 31.72
CA VAL A 265 10.25 -10.27 31.30
C VAL A 265 8.83 -10.00 31.82
N ARG A 266 8.71 -9.56 33.08
CA ARG A 266 7.42 -9.21 33.66
C ARG A 266 6.75 -8.05 32.93
N GLN A 267 7.47 -6.97 32.66
CA GLN A 267 6.97 -5.83 31.89
C GLN A 267 6.52 -6.23 30.48
N GLN A 268 7.25 -7.13 29.81
CA GLN A 268 6.84 -7.65 28.50
C GLN A 268 5.55 -8.47 28.57
N LEU A 269 5.41 -9.31 29.59
CA LEU A 269 4.19 -10.10 29.80
C LEU A 269 2.99 -9.20 30.14
N GLU A 270 3.19 -8.20 30.99
CA GLU A 270 2.15 -7.22 31.35
C GLU A 270 1.72 -6.39 30.13
N ALA A 271 2.66 -5.92 29.32
CA ALA A 271 2.38 -5.19 28.08
C ALA A 271 1.63 -6.06 27.06
N ALA A 272 2.03 -7.33 26.90
CA ALA A 272 1.33 -8.27 26.02
C ALA A 272 -0.10 -8.54 26.51
N HIS A 273 -0.30 -8.67 27.81
CA HIS A 273 -1.62 -8.84 28.40
C HIS A 273 -2.49 -7.59 28.21
N GLN A 274 -1.94 -6.39 28.41
CA GLN A 274 -2.65 -5.13 28.14
C GLN A 274 -3.08 -5.00 26.67
N GLN A 275 -2.20 -5.33 25.73
CA GLN A 275 -2.55 -5.34 24.31
C GLN A 275 -3.69 -6.31 23.99
N GLN A 276 -3.73 -7.49 24.62
CA GLN A 276 -4.83 -8.43 24.44
C GLN A 276 -6.16 -7.90 25.00
N LEU A 277 -6.13 -7.17 26.12
CA LEU A 277 -7.32 -6.52 26.68
C LEU A 277 -7.82 -5.42 25.76
N GLU A 278 -6.95 -4.54 25.27
CA GLU A 278 -7.31 -3.48 24.31
C GLU A 278 -7.90 -4.05 23.01
N GLU A 279 -7.33 -5.15 22.49
CA GLU A 279 -7.85 -5.81 21.29
C GLU A 279 -9.26 -6.40 21.53
N LEU A 280 -9.49 -6.99 22.70
CA LEU A 280 -10.81 -7.50 23.09
C LEU A 280 -11.84 -6.37 23.21
N GLU A 281 -11.49 -5.26 23.85
CA GLU A 281 -12.35 -4.09 23.97
C GLU A 281 -12.70 -3.48 22.61
N ALA A 282 -11.69 -3.29 21.74
CA ALA A 282 -11.90 -2.80 20.38
C ALA A 282 -12.84 -3.73 19.57
N ARG A 283 -12.71 -5.05 19.76
CA ARG A 283 -13.56 -6.05 19.10
C ARG A 283 -15.01 -5.99 19.60
N LEU A 284 -15.22 -5.75 20.89
CA LEU A 284 -16.56 -5.57 21.46
C LEU A 284 -17.20 -4.27 20.95
N ALA A 285 -16.47 -3.16 20.98
CA ALA A 285 -16.94 -1.87 20.46
C ALA A 285 -17.31 -1.94 18.96
N ALA A 286 -16.50 -2.61 18.15
CA ALA A 286 -16.79 -2.83 16.73
C ALA A 286 -18.09 -3.63 16.51
N LYS A 287 -18.34 -4.67 17.33
CA LYS A 287 -19.57 -5.46 17.27
C LYS A 287 -20.80 -4.61 17.63
N GLU A 288 -20.70 -3.77 18.65
CA GLU A 288 -21.79 -2.88 19.05
C GLU A 288 -22.11 -1.84 17.97
N ALA A 289 -21.09 -1.22 17.38
CA ALA A 289 -21.27 -0.27 16.28
C ALA A 289 -21.97 -0.90 15.06
N VAL A 290 -21.63 -2.15 14.71
CA VAL A 290 -22.31 -2.89 13.63
C VAL A 290 -23.76 -3.17 14.00
N ARG A 291 -24.06 -3.53 15.25
CA ARG A 291 -25.42 -3.76 15.73
C ARG A 291 -26.27 -2.48 15.63
N GLN A 292 -25.75 -1.35 16.10
CA GLN A 292 -26.44 -0.06 16.02
C GLN A 292 -26.73 0.36 14.56
N LYS A 293 -25.77 0.16 13.65
CA LYS A 293 -25.99 0.42 12.20
C LYS A 293 -27.13 -0.43 11.64
N LYS A 294 -27.15 -1.73 11.94
CA LYS A 294 -28.23 -2.63 11.49
C LYS A 294 -29.60 -2.26 12.06
N GLU A 295 -29.66 -1.84 13.33
CA GLU A 295 -30.90 -1.36 13.95
C GLU A 295 -31.40 -0.07 13.29
N ALA A 296 -30.51 0.89 13.01
CA ALA A 296 -30.85 2.11 12.29
C ALA A 296 -31.33 1.86 10.85
N GLU A 297 -30.70 0.93 10.12
CA GLU A 297 -31.13 0.52 8.78
C GLU A 297 -32.51 -0.13 8.79
N ARG A 298 -32.77 -1.04 9.74
CA ARG A 298 -34.09 -1.65 9.92
C ARG A 298 -35.17 -0.62 10.20
N ALA A 299 -34.88 0.37 11.07
CA ALA A 299 -35.80 1.46 11.36
C ALA A 299 -36.10 2.32 10.12
N ARG A 300 -35.08 2.64 9.31
CA ARG A 300 -35.26 3.37 8.04
C ARG A 300 -36.08 2.57 7.03
N ALA A 301 -35.78 1.28 6.86
CA ALA A 301 -36.53 0.40 5.96
C ALA A 301 -38.01 0.27 6.38
N ALA A 302 -38.29 0.17 7.68
CA ALA A 302 -39.65 0.15 8.21
C ALA A 302 -40.42 1.44 7.89
N LYS A 303 -39.79 2.61 8.09
CA LYS A 303 -40.39 3.92 7.74
C LYS A 303 -40.71 4.01 6.24
N LEU A 304 -39.80 3.57 5.38
CA LEU A 304 -40.03 3.56 3.92
C LEU A 304 -41.18 2.62 3.51
N ARG A 305 -41.29 1.45 4.14
CA ARG A 305 -42.40 0.52 3.90
C ARG A 305 -43.74 1.11 4.33
N ASP A 306 -43.80 1.75 5.49
CA ASP A 306 -45.05 2.38 5.95
C ASP A 306 -45.45 3.56 5.05
N ALA A 307 -44.50 4.38 4.59
CA ALA A 307 -44.74 5.45 3.64
C ALA A 307 -45.32 4.93 2.31
N LYS A 308 -44.72 3.87 1.74
CA LYS A 308 -45.24 3.22 0.52
C LYS A 308 -46.64 2.65 0.73
N ARG A 309 -46.90 2.02 1.88
CA ARG A 309 -48.23 1.50 2.22
C ARG A 309 -49.29 2.62 2.22
N ARG A 310 -48.97 3.78 2.80
CA ARG A 310 -49.88 4.94 2.84
C ARG A 310 -50.13 5.51 1.44
N GLN A 311 -49.11 5.62 0.60
CA GLN A 311 -49.25 6.05 -0.79
C GLN A 311 -50.18 5.11 -1.58
N LEU A 312 -49.95 3.79 -1.51
CA LEU A 312 -50.80 2.81 -2.19
C LEU A 312 -52.25 2.86 -1.72
N GLN A 313 -52.50 3.11 -0.43
CA GLN A 313 -53.86 3.28 0.09
C GLN A 313 -54.53 4.57 -0.44
N ALA A 314 -53.78 5.66 -0.57
CA ALA A 314 -54.27 6.91 -1.15
C ALA A 314 -54.60 6.74 -2.64
N ASP A 315 -53.71 6.13 -3.40
CA ASP A 315 -53.89 5.85 -4.84
C ASP A 315 -55.09 4.92 -5.08
N ALA A 316 -55.26 3.88 -4.26
CA ALA A 316 -56.40 2.98 -4.34
C ALA A 316 -57.73 3.71 -4.06
N LYS A 317 -57.75 4.66 -3.11
CA LYS A 317 -58.92 5.51 -2.85
C LYS A 317 -59.22 6.42 -4.04
N GLN A 318 -58.20 7.06 -4.62
CA GLN A 318 -58.37 7.89 -5.82
C GLN A 318 -58.94 7.09 -7.00
N ARG A 319 -58.35 5.92 -7.31
CA ARG A 319 -58.85 5.05 -8.38
C ARG A 319 -60.29 4.61 -8.16
N ARG A 320 -60.68 4.30 -6.92
CA ARG A 320 -62.08 3.97 -6.58
C ARG A 320 -63.01 5.16 -6.82
N SER A 321 -62.61 6.38 -6.43
CA SER A 321 -63.41 7.58 -6.69
C SER A 321 -63.54 7.90 -8.18
N GLU A 322 -62.47 7.71 -8.97
CA GLU A 322 -62.50 7.90 -10.42
C GLU A 322 -63.37 6.86 -11.12
N GLN A 323 -63.31 5.59 -10.70
CA GLN A 323 -64.17 4.54 -11.21
C GLN A 323 -65.64 4.80 -10.88
N ALA A 324 -65.94 5.24 -9.66
CA ALA A 324 -67.29 5.63 -9.26
C ALA A 324 -67.80 6.83 -10.10
N ALA A 325 -66.96 7.84 -10.33
CA ALA A 325 -67.29 8.99 -11.18
C ALA A 325 -67.54 8.57 -12.65
N ARG A 326 -66.73 7.64 -13.20
CA ARG A 326 -66.94 7.08 -14.54
C ARG A 326 -68.23 6.26 -14.64
N ALA A 327 -68.53 5.44 -13.64
CA ALA A 327 -69.77 4.67 -13.58
C ALA A 327 -71.00 5.59 -13.48
N ALA A 328 -70.94 6.64 -12.64
CA ALA A 328 -71.98 7.66 -12.55
C ALA A 328 -72.16 8.42 -13.88
N ALA A 329 -71.08 8.79 -14.56
CA ALA A 329 -71.14 9.45 -15.86
C ALA A 329 -71.72 8.53 -16.96
N LYS A 330 -71.47 7.22 -16.90
CA LYS A 330 -72.08 6.24 -17.81
C LYS A 330 -73.57 6.08 -17.53
N ALA A 331 -73.97 5.89 -16.27
CA ALA A 331 -75.37 5.85 -15.87
C ALA A 331 -76.14 7.12 -16.27
N ALA A 332 -75.51 8.30 -16.14
CA ALA A 332 -76.08 9.57 -16.57
C ALA A 332 -76.21 9.70 -18.09
N LYS A 333 -75.37 9.03 -18.88
CA LYS A 333 -75.51 8.94 -20.35
C LYS A 333 -76.63 7.97 -20.75
N ASP A 334 -76.76 6.85 -20.05
CA ASP A 334 -77.79 5.84 -20.31
C ASP A 334 -79.19 6.32 -19.90
N ALA A 335 -79.29 7.20 -18.90
CA ALA A 335 -80.53 7.86 -18.49
C ALA A 335 -80.95 9.04 -19.40
N ARG A 336 -80.15 9.42 -20.41
CA ARG A 336 -80.56 10.47 -21.35
C ARG A 336 -81.71 9.95 -22.22
N PRO A 337 -82.83 10.69 -22.34
CA PRO A 337 -83.92 10.28 -23.20
C PRO A 337 -83.42 10.11 -24.64
N MET A 338 -83.67 8.93 -25.23
CA MET A 338 -83.25 8.64 -26.61
C MET A 338 -83.75 9.72 -27.58
N SER A 339 -82.85 10.19 -28.46
CA SER A 339 -83.17 11.19 -29.47
C SER A 339 -84.29 10.72 -30.39
N ILE A 340 -85.09 11.66 -30.88
CA ILE A 340 -86.31 11.42 -31.68
C ILE A 340 -86.01 10.55 -32.93
N SER A 341 -84.84 10.72 -33.54
CA SER A 341 -84.38 9.92 -34.69
C SER A 341 -84.21 8.42 -34.34
N LYS A 342 -83.66 8.11 -33.17
CA LYS A 342 -83.46 6.72 -32.70
C LYS A 342 -84.78 6.03 -32.32
N ARG A 343 -85.77 6.81 -31.85
CA ARG A 343 -87.14 6.31 -31.58
C ARG A 343 -87.88 5.93 -32.86
N ARG A 344 -87.78 6.73 -33.93
CA ARG A 344 -88.40 6.41 -35.23
C ARG A 344 -87.83 5.12 -35.84
N HIS A 345 -86.51 4.95 -35.83
CA HIS A 345 -85.86 3.79 -36.43
C HIS A 345 -86.16 2.46 -35.71
N LEU A 346 -86.43 2.48 -34.39
CA LEU A 346 -86.86 1.30 -33.64
C LEU A 346 -88.34 0.96 -33.90
N ALA A 347 -89.19 1.95 -34.12
CA ALA A 347 -90.59 1.75 -34.48
C ALA A 347 -90.73 1.16 -35.91
N ASP A 348 -89.87 1.57 -36.84
CA ASP A 348 -89.84 1.02 -38.21
C ASP A 348 -89.25 -0.40 -38.29
N LYS A 349 -88.48 -0.84 -37.29
CA LYS A 349 -87.95 -2.23 -37.19
C LYS A 349 -88.91 -3.21 -36.54
N GLN A 350 -89.98 -2.73 -35.91
CA GLN A 350 -91.02 -3.54 -35.25
C GLN A 350 -92.28 -3.67 -36.11
N LYS A 351 -92.29 -3.09 -37.31
CA LYS A 351 -93.19 -3.44 -38.41
C LYS A 351 -92.43 -4.32 -39.38
#